data_AF-A0A563EXR6-F1
#
_entry.id   AF-A0A563EXR6-F1
#
_cell.length_a   1.000
_cell.length_b   1.000
_cell.length_c   1.000
_cell.angle_alpha   90.00
_cell.angle_beta   90.00
_cell.angle_gamma   90.00
#
_symmetry.space_group_name_H-M   'P 1'
#
loop_
_entity.id
_entity.type
_entity.pdbx_description
1 polymer ?
#
loop_
_entity_poly.entity_id
_entity_poly.type
_entity_poly.pdbx_seq_one_letter_code
_entity_poly.pdbx_strand_id
1 'polypeptide(L)'
;MSQTTATRPARSVTSSIARRVPGVARVLLGLLFLVTGLNGLLNFLPQPTEPMPDGALAFSIALAQTGYMLQLTSLAQAVAGALLVTKRYVPLALALLAPVVVNIFLFHVFLAPSGMVIAVVVSALEVYLAWTYRNSFRPMLRATA
;
A
#
# COMPACT_ATOMS: atom_id res chain seq x y z
N MET A 1 -58.12 -18.26 -16.53
CA MET A 1 -57.07 -17.23 -16.49
C MET A 1 -56.41 -17.28 -15.12
N SER A 2 -55.31 -18.02 -14.97
CA SER A 2 -54.61 -18.19 -13.68
C SER A 2 -53.38 -17.31 -13.67
N GLN A 3 -53.38 -16.25 -12.86
CA GLN A 3 -52.23 -15.36 -12.70
C GLN A 3 -51.22 -15.99 -11.74
N THR A 4 -50.08 -16.40 -12.27
CA THR A 4 -48.93 -16.88 -11.50
C THR A 4 -48.28 -15.69 -10.79
N THR A 5 -48.45 -15.60 -9.47
CA THR A 5 -47.82 -14.58 -8.62
C THR A 5 -46.31 -14.85 -8.52
N ALA A 6 -45.50 -14.12 -9.28
CA ALA A 6 -44.05 -14.18 -9.18
C ALA A 6 -43.57 -13.47 -7.90
N THR A 7 -43.13 -14.24 -6.91
CA THR A 7 -42.46 -13.73 -5.71
C THR A 7 -41.11 -13.11 -6.06
N ARG A 8 -40.99 -11.78 -5.93
CA ARG A 8 -39.74 -11.04 -6.09
C ARG A 8 -38.74 -11.47 -5.00
N PRO A 9 -37.50 -11.87 -5.34
CA PRO A 9 -36.52 -12.23 -4.31
C PRO A 9 -36.14 -11.00 -3.47
N ALA A 10 -36.02 -11.22 -2.16
CA ALA A 10 -35.63 -10.20 -1.19
C ALA A 10 -34.21 -9.68 -1.52
N ARG A 11 -34.05 -8.36 -1.67
CA ARG A 11 -32.73 -7.74 -1.88
C ARG A 11 -31.91 -7.91 -0.59
N SER A 12 -30.82 -8.66 -0.68
CA SER A 12 -29.79 -8.76 0.36
C SER A 12 -29.27 -7.36 0.70
N VAL A 13 -29.65 -6.87 1.87
CA VAL A 13 -29.16 -5.62 2.46
C VAL A 13 -27.76 -5.85 3.00
N THR A 14 -26.74 -5.91 2.14
CA THR A 14 -25.37 -5.84 2.65
C THR A 14 -25.17 -4.46 3.30
N SER A 15 -24.61 -4.43 4.51
CA SER A 15 -24.48 -3.18 5.30
C SER A 15 -23.70 -2.12 4.51
N SER A 16 -24.15 -0.86 4.59
CA SER A 16 -23.54 0.29 3.90
C SER A 16 -22.07 0.52 4.24
N ILE A 17 -21.63 0.01 5.40
CA ILE A 17 -20.28 0.11 5.95
C ILE A 17 -19.30 -0.77 5.16
N ALA A 18 -19.66 -2.03 4.85
CA ALA A 18 -18.78 -2.96 4.14
C ALA A 18 -18.35 -2.44 2.76
N ARG A 19 -19.21 -1.64 2.11
CA ARG A 19 -18.91 -1.01 0.81
C ARG A 19 -17.85 0.09 0.88
N ARG A 20 -17.61 0.67 2.07
CA ARG A 20 -16.65 1.77 2.25
C ARG A 20 -15.27 1.30 2.68
N VAL A 21 -15.15 0.08 3.22
CA VAL A 21 -13.89 -0.45 3.78
C VAL A 21 -12.73 -0.40 2.77
N PRO A 22 -12.85 -0.87 1.51
CA PRO A 22 -11.76 -0.76 0.54
C PRO A 22 -11.36 0.69 0.24
N GLY A 23 -12.35 1.60 0.25
CA GLY A 23 -12.12 3.02 0.02
C GLY A 23 -11.29 3.65 1.13
N VAL A 24 -11.60 3.31 2.39
CA VAL A 24 -10.86 3.79 3.58
C VAL A 24 -9.45 3.20 3.60
N ALA A 25 -9.31 1.88 3.43
CA ALA A 25 -8.00 1.22 3.39
C ALA A 25 -7.07 1.83 2.32
N ARG A 26 -7.60 2.08 1.12
CA ARG A 26 -6.88 2.74 0.03
C ARG A 26 -6.42 4.15 0.41
N VAL A 27 -7.29 4.96 1.03
CA VAL A 27 -6.93 6.33 1.42
C VAL A 27 -5.89 6.32 2.54
N LEU A 28 -6.02 5.43 3.53
CA LEU A 28 -5.03 5.31 4.62
C LEU A 28 -3.65 4.92 4.08
N LEU A 29 -3.58 3.88 3.26
CA LEU A 29 -2.33 3.43 2.65
C LEU A 29 -1.75 4.50 1.71
N GLY A 30 -2.61 5.14 0.90
CA GLY A 30 -2.22 6.18 -0.02
C GLY A 30 -1.68 7.43 0.67
N LEU A 31 -2.34 7.90 1.74
CA LEU A 31 -1.87 9.05 2.51
C LEU A 31 -0.54 8.75 3.21
N LEU A 32 -0.40 7.56 3.79
CA LEU A 32 0.85 7.13 4.41
C LEU A 32 2.02 7.24 3.42
N PHE A 33 1.91 6.58 2.26
CA PHE A 33 2.97 6.57 1.26
C PHE A 33 3.17 7.91 0.55
N LEU A 34 2.11 8.70 0.39
CA LEU A 34 2.25 10.05 -0.16
C LEU A 34 3.05 10.94 0.78
N VAL A 35 2.75 10.92 2.08
CA VAL A 35 3.46 11.73 3.07
C VAL A 35 4.90 11.26 3.24
N THR A 36 5.15 9.96 3.38
CA THR A 36 6.51 9.43 3.54
C THR A 36 7.35 9.61 2.27
N GLY A 37 6.75 9.41 1.10
CA GLY A 37 7.41 9.62 -0.18
C GLY A 37 7.78 11.09 -0.42
N LEU A 38 6.85 12.02 -0.16
CA LEU A 38 7.16 13.45 -0.23
C LEU A 38 8.22 13.84 0.81
N ASN A 39 8.15 13.28 2.02
CA ASN A 39 9.14 13.55 3.05
C ASN A 39 10.54 13.07 2.64
N GLY A 40 10.66 11.90 2.02
CA GLY A 40 11.95 11.43 1.51
C GLY A 40 12.55 12.28 0.38
N LEU A 41 11.72 13.07 -0.32
CA LEU A 41 12.16 14.01 -1.36
C LEU A 41 12.46 15.41 -0.82
N LEU A 42 11.66 15.89 0.13
CA LEU A 42 11.64 17.29 0.56
C LEU A 42 12.15 17.51 2.00
N ASN A 43 12.29 16.44 2.79
CA ASN A 43 12.78 16.45 4.18
C ASN A 43 12.06 17.46 5.09
N PHE A 44 10.73 17.46 5.11
CA PHE A 44 9.93 18.40 5.90
C PHE A 44 9.49 17.90 7.28
N LEU A 45 9.60 16.59 7.55
CA LEU A 45 9.33 16.03 8.87
C LEU A 45 10.60 16.06 9.74
N PRO A 46 10.47 16.34 11.05
CA PRO A 46 11.57 16.21 11.99
C PRO A 46 12.12 14.78 11.97
N GLN A 47 13.45 14.64 12.07
CA GLN A 47 14.05 13.33 12.26
C GLN A 47 13.64 12.75 13.62
N PRO A 48 13.35 11.45 13.71
CA PRO A 48 13.09 10.79 14.99
C PRO A 48 14.28 11.00 15.94
N THR A 49 14.00 11.30 17.20
CA THR A 49 15.01 11.42 18.26
C THR A 49 15.50 10.06 18.77
N GLU A 50 14.76 9.00 18.47
CA GLU A 50 15.12 7.63 18.84
C GLU A 50 16.29 7.13 17.99
N PRO A 51 17.37 6.63 18.62
CA PRO A 51 18.52 6.10 17.89
C PRO A 51 18.11 4.86 17.08
N MET A 52 18.50 4.86 15.81
CA MET A 52 18.26 3.74 14.91
C MET A 52 19.25 2.59 15.23
N PRO A 53 18.83 1.31 15.20
CA PRO A 53 19.75 0.19 15.35
C PRO A 53 20.88 0.22 14.31
N ASP A 54 22.09 -0.20 14.67
CA ASP A 54 23.28 -0.09 13.82
C ASP A 54 23.10 -0.67 12.41
N GLY A 55 22.46 -1.85 12.30
CA GLY A 55 22.19 -2.47 11.00
C GLY A 55 21.21 -1.67 10.13
N ALA A 56 20.19 -1.08 10.74
CA ALA A 56 19.22 -0.22 10.07
C ALA A 56 19.86 1.11 9.61
N LEU A 57 20.75 1.67 10.42
CA LEU A 57 21.52 2.85 10.09
C LEU A 57 22.47 2.58 8.91
N ALA A 58 23.23 1.48 8.96
CA ALA A 58 24.15 1.08 7.91
C ALA A 58 23.43 0.88 6.57
N PHE A 59 22.25 0.24 6.58
CA PHE A 59 21.41 0.10 5.40
C PHE A 59 20.97 1.45 4.84
N SER A 60 20.50 2.36 5.69
CA SER A 60 20.05 3.69 5.28
C SER A 60 21.18 4.53 4.67
N ILE A 61 22.37 4.48 5.27
CA ILE A 61 23.59 5.13 4.73
C ILE A 61 23.96 4.52 3.37
N ALA A 62 23.94 3.19 3.24
CA ALA A 62 24.28 2.53 1.98
C ALA A 62 23.33 2.95 0.85
N LEU A 63 22.01 3.02 1.12
CA LEU A 63 21.04 3.53 0.14
C LEU A 63 21.30 5.00 -0.23
N ALA A 64 21.65 5.84 0.74
CA ALA A 64 22.01 7.24 0.48
C ALA A 64 23.26 7.34 -0.43
N GLN A 65 24.28 6.53 -0.15
CA GLN A 65 25.54 6.53 -0.90
C GLN A 65 25.39 6.07 -2.36
N THR A 66 24.34 5.32 -2.69
CA THR A 66 24.06 5.00 -4.11
C THR A 66 23.76 6.24 -4.97
N GLY A 67 23.37 7.36 -4.36
CA GLY A 67 23.04 8.62 -5.03
C GLY A 67 21.67 8.66 -5.72
N TYR A 68 20.95 7.53 -5.78
CA TYR A 68 19.62 7.49 -6.43
C TYR A 68 18.58 6.65 -5.70
N MET A 69 18.96 5.66 -4.88
CA MET A 69 17.99 4.70 -4.32
C MET A 69 16.97 5.34 -3.39
N LEU A 70 17.39 6.27 -2.54
CA LEU A 70 16.47 6.98 -1.64
C LEU A 70 15.48 7.84 -2.43
N GLN A 71 15.95 8.55 -3.45
CA GLN A 71 15.13 9.41 -4.30
C GLN A 71 14.16 8.57 -5.14
N LEU A 72 14.63 7.47 -5.73
CA LEU A 72 13.82 6.55 -6.52
C LEU A 72 12.69 5.93 -5.67
N THR A 73 13.04 5.43 -4.47
CA THR A 73 12.06 4.81 -3.57
C THR A 73 11.07 5.85 -3.03
N SER A 74 11.53 7.06 -2.73
CA SER A 74 10.66 8.16 -2.26
C SER A 74 9.72 8.65 -3.36
N LEU A 75 10.20 8.75 -4.60
CA LEU A 75 9.38 9.09 -5.76
C LEU A 75 8.33 8.01 -6.04
N ALA A 76 8.71 6.73 -6.01
CA ALA A 76 7.78 5.61 -6.19
C ALA A 76 6.66 5.64 -5.14
N GLN A 77 7.00 5.87 -3.86
CA GLN A 77 6.03 6.03 -2.78
C GLN A 77 5.11 7.24 -2.99
N ALA A 78 5.67 8.41 -3.33
CA ALA A 78 4.89 9.63 -3.53
C ALA A 78 3.91 9.49 -4.71
N VAL A 79 4.38 8.95 -5.85
CA VAL A 79 3.55 8.72 -7.03
C VAL A 79 2.45 7.70 -6.73
N ALA A 80 2.80 6.54 -6.17
CA ALA A 80 1.81 5.52 -5.82
C ALA A 80 0.81 6.03 -4.77
N GLY A 81 1.27 6.75 -3.76
CA GLY A 81 0.43 7.38 -2.74
C GLY A 81 -0.57 8.35 -3.35
N ALA A 82 -0.13 9.24 -4.25
CA ALA A 82 -1.00 10.17 -4.96
C ALA A 82 -2.06 9.44 -5.83
N LEU A 83 -1.65 8.39 -6.54
CA LEU A 83 -2.55 7.54 -7.32
C LEU A 83 -3.59 6.85 -6.43
N LEU A 84 -3.14 6.30 -5.31
CA LEU A 84 -4.02 5.68 -4.33
C LEU A 84 -4.99 6.69 -3.74
N VAL A 85 -4.59 7.91 -3.35
CA VAL A 85 -5.49 8.94 -2.78
C VAL A 85 -6.52 9.42 -3.80
N THR A 86 -6.07 9.71 -5.03
CA THR A 86 -6.93 10.20 -6.13
C THR A 86 -7.82 9.11 -6.75
N LYS A 87 -7.66 7.84 -6.32
CA LYS A 87 -8.38 6.68 -6.87
C LYS A 87 -8.08 6.43 -8.35
N ARG A 88 -6.93 6.90 -8.83
CA ARG A 88 -6.50 6.73 -10.24
C ARG A 88 -5.45 5.63 -10.31
N TYR A 89 -5.56 4.76 -11.31
CA TYR A 89 -4.61 3.67 -11.55
C TYR A 89 -4.29 2.80 -10.31
N VAL A 90 -5.31 2.51 -9.49
CA VAL A 90 -5.13 1.79 -8.21
C VAL A 90 -4.33 0.48 -8.35
N PRO A 91 -4.61 -0.42 -9.31
CA PRO A 91 -3.82 -1.65 -9.45
C PRO A 91 -2.34 -1.39 -9.79
N LEU A 92 -2.06 -0.37 -10.61
CA LEU A 92 -0.68 0.02 -10.93
C LEU A 92 0.03 0.59 -9.70
N ALA A 93 -0.66 1.41 -8.89
CA ALA A 93 -0.09 1.96 -7.67
C ALA A 93 0.27 0.87 -6.65
N LEU A 94 -0.60 -0.13 -6.48
CA LEU A 94 -0.33 -1.30 -5.63
C LEU A 94 0.87 -2.11 -6.18
N ALA A 95 0.91 -2.36 -7.50
CA ALA A 95 2.06 -3.04 -8.10
C ALA A 95 3.39 -2.28 -7.90
N LEU A 96 3.36 -0.94 -7.96
CA LEU A 96 4.52 -0.09 -7.72
C LEU A 96 4.97 -0.12 -6.25
N LEU A 97 4.03 -0.20 -5.30
CA LEU A 97 4.32 -0.28 -3.87
C LEU A 97 4.73 -1.69 -3.41
N ALA A 98 4.29 -2.75 -4.09
CA ALA A 98 4.58 -4.13 -3.69
C ALA A 98 6.06 -4.40 -3.32
N PRO A 99 7.07 -4.08 -4.15
CA PRO A 99 8.47 -4.29 -3.77
C PRO A 99 8.92 -3.40 -2.59
N VAL A 100 8.38 -2.18 -2.48
CA VAL A 100 8.68 -1.26 -1.38
C VAL A 100 8.12 -1.80 -0.06
N VAL A 101 6.88 -2.28 -0.07
CA VAL A 101 6.21 -2.87 1.10
C VAL A 101 6.92 -4.13 1.56
N VAL A 102 7.33 -5.01 0.64
CA VAL A 102 8.14 -6.19 0.96
C VAL A 102 9.46 -5.77 1.61
N ASN A 103 10.16 -4.78 1.04
CA ASN A 103 11.39 -4.27 1.65
C ASN A 103 11.16 -3.67 3.04
N ILE A 104 10.09 -2.90 3.25
CA ILE A 104 9.72 -2.37 4.58
C ILE A 104 9.51 -3.51 5.56
N PHE A 105 8.78 -4.56 5.18
CA PHE A 105 8.55 -5.71 6.04
C PHE A 105 9.87 -6.40 6.44
N LEU A 106 10.71 -6.72 5.45
CA LEU A 106 11.99 -7.39 5.69
C LEU A 106 12.96 -6.51 6.49
N PHE A 107 12.99 -5.20 6.23
CA PHE A 107 13.78 -4.24 7.00
C PHE A 107 13.41 -4.29 8.49
N HIS A 108 12.12 -4.32 8.83
CA HIS A 108 11.70 -4.42 10.23
C HIS A 108 11.92 -5.81 10.82
N VAL A 109 11.80 -6.88 10.04
CA VAL A 109 12.12 -8.24 10.48
C VAL A 109 13.60 -8.38 10.86
N PHE A 110 14.52 -7.84 10.05
CA PHE A 110 15.95 -8.09 10.21
C PHE A 110 16.73 -6.96 10.88
N LEU A 111 16.34 -5.69 10.68
CA LEU A 111 17.16 -4.54 11.03
C LEU A 111 16.51 -3.61 12.08
N ALA A 112 15.17 -3.49 12.09
CA ALA A 112 14.46 -2.61 13.01
C ALA A 112 13.16 -3.24 13.59
N PRO A 113 13.24 -4.25 14.46
CA PRO A 113 12.05 -4.95 15.00
C PRO A 113 11.08 -4.08 15.78
N SER A 114 11.53 -2.95 16.34
CA SER A 114 10.67 -2.01 17.07
C SER A 114 9.53 -1.45 16.21
N GLY A 115 9.70 -1.34 14.89
CA GLY A 115 8.66 -0.91 13.95
C GLY A 115 7.83 -2.06 13.34
N MET A 116 7.91 -3.29 13.86
CA MET A 116 7.21 -4.45 13.30
C MET A 116 5.70 -4.23 13.17
N VAL A 117 5.07 -3.55 14.16
CA VAL A 117 3.62 -3.29 14.14
C VAL A 117 3.22 -2.50 12.90
N ILE A 118 3.93 -1.42 12.58
CA ILE A 118 3.60 -0.61 11.39
C ILE A 118 3.88 -1.41 10.11
N ALA A 119 4.95 -2.20 10.08
CA ALA A 119 5.29 -3.03 8.93
C ALA A 119 4.20 -4.07 8.63
N VAL A 120 3.68 -4.73 9.66
CA VAL A 120 2.56 -5.69 9.53
C VAL A 120 1.28 -4.99 9.05
N VAL A 121 0.93 -3.84 9.64
CA VAL A 121 -0.28 -3.09 9.25
C VAL A 121 -0.21 -2.65 7.79
N VAL A 122 0.92 -2.07 7.36
CA VAL A 122 1.11 -1.62 5.98
C VAL A 122 1.06 -2.79 5.01
N SER A 123 1.74 -3.90 5.34
CA SER A 123 1.72 -5.11 4.52
C SER A 123 0.32 -5.71 4.41
N ALA A 124 -0.42 -5.75 5.52
CA ALA A 124 -1.79 -6.24 5.53
C ALA A 124 -2.73 -5.37 4.68
N LEU A 125 -2.58 -4.04 4.73
CA LEU A 125 -3.36 -3.11 3.89
C LEU A 125 -3.05 -3.30 2.40
N GLU A 126 -1.78 -3.40 2.02
CA GLU A 126 -1.34 -3.65 0.65
C GLU A 126 -1.93 -4.97 0.12
N VAL A 127 -1.76 -6.07 0.86
CA VAL A 127 -2.29 -7.39 0.50
C VAL A 127 -3.82 -7.38 0.42
N TYR A 128 -4.50 -6.75 1.38
CA TYR A 128 -5.96 -6.64 1.38
C TYR A 128 -6.47 -5.89 0.15
N LEU A 129 -5.84 -4.78 -0.22
CA LEU A 129 -6.21 -4.02 -1.41
C LEU A 129 -5.87 -4.81 -2.68
N ALA A 130 -4.69 -5.42 -2.78
CA ALA A 130 -4.32 -6.26 -3.90
C ALA A 130 -5.33 -7.41 -4.11
N TRP A 131 -5.77 -8.04 -3.02
CA TRP A 131 -6.83 -9.06 -3.05
C TRP A 131 -8.19 -8.51 -3.48
N THR A 132 -8.53 -7.31 -3.01
CA THR A 132 -9.78 -6.62 -3.38
C THR A 132 -9.80 -6.28 -4.87
N TYR A 133 -8.66 -5.85 -5.43
CA TYR A 133 -8.48 -5.51 -6.84
C TYR A 133 -7.93 -6.66 -7.70
N ARG A 134 -7.90 -7.91 -7.18
CA ARG A 134 -7.27 -9.08 -7.85
C ARG A 134 -7.72 -9.33 -9.28
N ASN A 135 -8.97 -9.02 -9.60
CA ASN A 135 -9.52 -9.17 -10.94
C ASN A 135 -8.79 -8.29 -11.96
N SER A 136 -8.28 -7.14 -11.55
CA SER A 136 -7.49 -6.23 -12.39
C SER A 136 -6.09 -6.76 -12.69
N PHE A 137 -5.53 -7.63 -11.84
CA PHE A 137 -4.22 -8.25 -12.07
C PHE A 137 -4.30 -9.50 -12.96
N ARG A 138 -5.48 -10.09 -13.15
CA ARG A 138 -5.66 -11.34 -13.92
C ARG A 138 -5.01 -11.30 -15.31
N PRO A 139 -5.12 -10.23 -16.13
CA PRO A 139 -4.49 -10.20 -17.44
C PRO A 139 -2.96 -10.27 -17.38
N MET A 140 -2.33 -9.66 -16.36
CA MET A 140 -0.87 -9.64 -16.19
C MET A 140 -0.31 -11.00 -15.73
N LEU A 141 -1.15 -11.83 -15.09
CA LEU A 141 -0.76 -13.14 -14.56
C LEU A 141 -1.10 -14.30 -15.51
N ARG A 142 -1.63 -14.01 -16.70
CA ARG A 142 -1.84 -15.03 -17.74
C ARG A 142 -0.48 -15.37 -18.35
N ALA A 143 -0.11 -16.65 -18.30
CA ALA A 143 1.03 -17.14 -19.08
C ALA A 143 0.71 -16.94 -20.57
N THR A 144 1.54 -16.17 -21.25
CA THR A 144 1.52 -16.09 -22.72
C THR A 144 2.26 -17.31 -23.24
N ALA A 145 1.58 -18.12 -24.07
CA ALA A 145 2.18 -19.26 -24.77
C ALA A 145 3.01 -18.79 -25.97
#